data_AF-A0A496UZV5-F1
#
_entry.id   AF-A0A496UZV5-F1
#
_cell.length_a   1.000
_cell.length_b   1.000
_cell.length_c   1.000
_cell.angle_alpha   90.00
_cell.angle_beta   90.00
_cell.angle_gamma   90.00
#
_symmetry.space_group_name_H-M   'P 1'
#
loop_
_entity.id
_entity.type
_entity.pdbx_description
1 polymer ?
#
loop_
_entity_poly.entity_id
_entity_poly.type
_entity_poly.pdbx_seq_one_letter_code
_entity_poly.pdbx_strand_id
1 'polypeptide(L)'
;MEQITHYQVQELVMQLPVAKLLLAYNLLLELVDDQKSDTPSSVQVDFMRLSLDDRKRILAQQAEQMVAHYGQTATERQEWQAGDFTNESESR
;
A
#
# COMPACT_ATOMS: atom_id res chain seq x y z
N MET A 1 17.50 4.55 -17.76
CA MET A 1 17.21 4.06 -16.39
C MET A 1 15.98 3.19 -16.49
N GLU A 2 16.10 1.90 -16.26
CA GLU A 2 14.94 1.01 -16.23
C GLU A 2 14.07 1.38 -15.02
N GLN A 3 12.80 1.65 -15.26
CA GLN A 3 11.85 1.97 -14.20
C GLN A 3 11.41 0.67 -13.53
N ILE A 4 11.85 0.45 -12.31
CA ILE A 4 11.39 -0.68 -11.49
C ILE A 4 9.91 -0.43 -11.17
N THR A 5 9.05 -1.36 -11.56
CA THR A 5 7.61 -1.27 -11.29
C THR A 5 7.28 -1.84 -9.91
N HIS A 6 6.20 -1.33 -9.30
CA HIS A 6 5.69 -1.85 -8.03
C HIS A 6 5.48 -3.37 -8.04
N TYR A 7 4.95 -3.90 -9.15
CA TYR A 7 4.71 -5.34 -9.32
C TYR A 7 6.00 -6.17 -9.16
N GLN A 8 7.09 -5.73 -9.78
CA GLN A 8 8.38 -6.42 -9.70
C GLN A 8 8.94 -6.43 -8.28
N VAL A 9 8.76 -5.34 -7.53
CA VAL A 9 9.15 -5.27 -6.12
C VAL A 9 8.29 -6.21 -5.28
N GLN A 10 6.97 -6.21 -5.50
CA GLN A 10 6.05 -7.07 -4.79
C GLN A 10 6.35 -8.56 -5.02
N GLU A 11 6.59 -8.96 -6.27
CA GLU A 11 6.95 -10.34 -6.61
C GLU A 11 8.22 -10.79 -5.88
N LEU A 12 9.24 -9.92 -5.86
CA LEU A 12 10.50 -10.18 -5.15
C LEU A 12 10.28 -10.34 -3.63
N VAL A 13 9.47 -9.47 -3.02
CA VAL A 13 9.14 -9.53 -1.59
C VAL A 13 8.41 -10.82 -1.24
N MET A 14 7.49 -11.27 -2.10
CA MET A 14 6.74 -12.51 -1.90
C MET A 14 7.61 -13.78 -1.99
N GLN A 15 8.76 -13.71 -2.67
CA GLN A 15 9.73 -14.81 -2.74
C GLN A 15 10.67 -14.88 -1.53
N LEU A 16 10.71 -13.83 -0.70
CA LEU A 16 11.58 -13.79 0.47
C LEU A 16 10.94 -14.53 1.67
N PRO A 17 11.71 -15.35 2.41
CA PRO A 17 11.26 -15.87 3.69
C PRO A 17 10.91 -14.72 4.64
N VAL A 18 9.75 -14.79 5.31
CA VAL A 18 9.25 -13.72 6.20
C VAL A 18 10.31 -13.27 7.22
N ALA A 19 11.11 -14.21 7.74
CA ALA A 19 12.19 -13.93 8.69
C ALA A 19 13.28 -12.98 8.14
N LYS A 20 13.44 -12.88 6.81
CA LYS A 20 14.42 -12.02 6.13
C LYS A 20 13.86 -10.66 5.75
N LEU A 21 12.55 -10.44 5.87
CA LEU A 21 11.91 -9.17 5.47
C LEU A 21 12.42 -7.99 6.30
N LEU A 22 12.59 -8.19 7.61
CA LEU A 22 13.13 -7.15 8.48
C LEU A 22 14.57 -6.77 8.10
N LEU A 23 15.38 -7.77 7.74
CA LEU A 23 16.77 -7.55 7.30
C LEU A 23 16.81 -6.77 5.98
N ALA A 24 16.00 -7.19 5.00
CA ALA A 24 15.90 -6.49 3.72
C ALA A 24 15.40 -5.06 3.89
N TYR A 25 14.42 -4.85 4.77
CA TYR A 25 13.91 -3.51 5.10
C TYR A 25 15.00 -2.60 5.70
N ASN A 26 15.78 -3.10 6.64
CA ASN A 26 16.87 -2.33 7.25
C ASN A 26 17.98 -1.99 6.24
N LEU A 27 18.33 -2.92 5.34
CA LEU A 27 19.30 -2.65 4.28
C LEU A 27 18.82 -1.55 3.33
N LEU A 28 17.53 -1.55 2.97
CA LEU A 28 16.96 -0.51 2.10
C LEU A 28 17.00 0.87 2.78
N LEU A 29 16.78 0.92 4.09
CA LEU A 29 16.95 2.15 4.87
C LEU A 29 18.39 2.65 4.84
N GLU A 30 19.36 1.77 5.08
CA GLU A 30 20.79 2.13 5.05
C GLU A 30 21.21 2.66 3.66
N LEU A 31 20.78 2.01 2.58
CA LEU A 31 21.09 2.44 1.21
C LEU A 31 20.50 3.82 0.87
N VAL A 32 19.36 4.18 1.46
CA VAL A 32 18.76 5.51 1.30
C VAL A 32 19.56 6.56 2.07
N ASP A 33 20.05 6.25 3.26
CA ASP A 33 20.83 7.19 4.08
C ASP A 33 22.26 7.39 3.52
N ASP A 34 22.83 6.39 2.86
CA ASP A 34 24.14 6.50 2.18
C ASP A 34 24.08 7.36 0.91
N GLN A 35 22.89 7.49 0.30
CA GLN A 35 22.66 8.46 -0.78
C GLN A 35 22.47 9.87 -0.20
N LYS A 36 23.60 10.55 0.04
CA LYS A 36 23.68 12.01 0.28
C LYS A 36 23.29 12.82 -0.96
N SER A 37 22.12 12.56 -1.51
CA SER A 37 21.53 13.39 -2.56
C SER A 37 20.78 14.54 -1.90
N ASP A 38 21.08 15.79 -2.30
CA ASP A 38 20.38 17.02 -1.89
C ASP A 38 18.89 17.07 -2.31
N THR A 39 18.33 15.95 -2.78
CA THR A 39 16.93 15.82 -3.12
C THR A 39 16.08 15.84 -1.85
N PRO A 40 14.98 16.63 -1.83
CA PRO A 40 14.06 16.62 -0.71
C PRO A 40 13.57 15.20 -0.48
N SER A 41 13.68 14.75 0.78
CA SER A 41 13.22 13.44 1.21
C SER A 41 11.78 13.23 0.79
N SER A 42 11.48 12.08 0.17
CA SER A 42 10.09 11.78 -0.16
C SER A 42 9.32 11.48 1.12
N VAL A 43 8.02 11.75 1.12
CA VAL A 43 7.12 11.44 2.26
C VAL A 43 7.26 9.97 2.71
N GLN A 44 7.59 9.08 1.79
CA GLN A 44 7.81 7.66 2.05
C GLN A 44 9.11 7.41 2.80
N VAL A 45 10.21 8.09 2.44
CA VAL A 45 11.49 8.00 3.16
C VAL A 45 11.36 8.57 4.57
N ASP A 46 10.71 9.72 4.71
CA ASP A 46 10.48 10.33 6.03
C ASP A 46 9.61 9.43 6.92
N PHE A 47 8.60 8.78 6.34
CA PHE A 47 7.81 7.79 7.05
C PHE A 47 8.65 6.59 7.50
N MET A 48 9.55 6.09 6.66
CA MET A 48 10.41 4.94 7.01
C MET A 48 11.41 5.26 8.13
N ARG A 49 11.82 6.53 8.27
CA ARG A 49 12.71 7.00 9.36
C ARG A 49 12.04 7.06 10.73
N LEU A 50 10.71 7.02 10.79
CA LEU A 50 9.98 7.04 12.05
C LEU A 50 10.22 5.77 12.87
N SER A 51 10.07 5.91 14.19
CA SER A 51 10.06 4.75 15.08
C SER A 51 8.97 3.76 14.64
N LEU A 52 9.17 2.48 14.94
CA LEU A 52 8.21 1.45 14.59
C LEU A 52 6.83 1.72 15.22
N ASP A 53 6.79 2.30 16.42
CA ASP A 53 5.56 2.66 17.11
C ASP A 53 4.86 3.86 16.46
N ASP A 54 5.61 4.86 16.01
CA ASP A 54 5.06 6.00 15.26
C ASP A 54 4.48 5.56 13.92
N ARG A 55 5.17 4.67 13.20
CA ARG A 55 4.66 4.09 11.96
C ARG A 55 3.36 3.32 12.19
N LYS A 56 3.31 2.48 13.22
CA LYS A 56 2.09 1.75 13.60
C LYS A 56 0.93 2.69 13.90
N ARG A 57 1.18 3.77 14.65
CA ARG A 57 0.16 4.77 14.98
C ARG A 57 -0.41 5.44 13.72
N ILE A 58 0.45 5.87 12.81
CA ILE A 58 0.02 6.50 11.54
C ILE A 58 -0.78 5.51 10.69
N LEU A 59 -0.31 4.27 10.55
CA LEU A 59 -1.01 3.24 9.78
C LEU A 59 -2.36 2.87 10.40
N ALA A 60 -2.46 2.83 11.72
CA ALA A 60 -3.73 2.59 12.41
C ALA A 60 -4.73 3.72 12.12
N GLN A 61 -4.28 4.98 12.19
CA GLN A 61 -5.13 6.13 11.87
C GLN A 61 -5.59 6.12 10.41
N GLN A 62 -4.71 5.77 9.47
CA GLN A 62 -5.07 5.64 8.06
C GLN A 62 -6.04 4.48 7.81
N ALA A 63 -5.87 3.35 8.50
CA ALA A 63 -6.79 2.23 8.41
C ALA A 63 -8.20 2.62 8.90
N GLU A 64 -8.31 3.35 10.02
CA GLU A 64 -9.59 3.87 10.51
C GLU A 64 -10.25 4.83 9.50
N GLN A 65 -9.47 5.73 8.90
CA GLN A 65 -9.95 6.64 7.86
C GLN A 65 -10.43 5.89 6.63
N MET A 66 -9.70 4.86 6.19
CA MET A 66 -10.10 4.01 5.07
C MET A 66 -11.40 3.26 5.37
N VAL A 67 -11.55 2.69 6.56
CA VAL A 67 -12.79 2.01 6.98
C VAL A 67 -13.96 2.99 6.96
N ALA A 68 -13.78 4.20 7.50
CA ALA A 68 -14.82 5.23 7.48
C ALA A 68 -15.21 5.63 6.06
N HIS A 69 -14.22 5.86 5.18
CA HIS A 69 -14.45 6.17 3.76
C HIS A 69 -15.18 5.03 3.04
N TYR A 70 -14.81 3.77 3.28
CA TYR A 70 -15.49 2.62 2.69
C TYR A 70 -16.89 2.40 3.25
N GLY A 71 -17.16 2.79 4.50
CA GLY A 71 -18.50 2.79 5.07
C GLY A 71 -19.40 3.85 4.41
N GLN A 72 -18.86 5.05 4.18
CA GLN A 72 -19.59 6.15 3.53
C GLN A 72 -19.93 5.86 2.07
N THR A 73 -18.99 5.25 1.34
CA THR A 73 -19.16 4.89 -0.07
C THR A 73 -19.82 3.53 -0.28
N ALA A 74 -20.37 2.91 0.77
CA ALA A 74 -20.95 1.57 0.69
C ALA A 74 -22.17 1.54 -0.26
N THR A 75 -23.05 2.54 -0.18
CA THR A 75 -24.26 2.64 -1.02
C THR A 75 -23.89 2.91 -2.48
N GLU A 76 -23.00 3.87 -2.74
CA GLU A 76 -22.50 4.13 -4.08
C GLU A 76 -21.82 2.89 -4.67
N ARG A 77 -21.02 2.17 -3.88
CA ARG A 77 -20.39 0.92 -4.35
C ARG A 77 -21.42 -0.15 -4.70
N GLN A 78 -22.53 -0.23 -3.96
CA GLN A 78 -23.62 -1.16 -4.24
C GLN A 78 -24.32 -0.84 -5.56
N GLU A 79 -24.49 0.45 -5.89
CA GLU A 79 -25.04 0.92 -7.16
C GLU A 79 -24.10 0.61 -8.35
N TRP A 80 -22.79 0.76 -8.17
CA TRP A 80 -21.79 0.42 -9.20
C TRP A 80 -21.60 -1.10 -9.37
N GLN A 81 -21.84 -1.89 -8.31
CA GLN A 81 -21.82 -3.36 -8.36
C GLN A 81 -23.14 -3.98 -8.83
N ALA A 82 -24.23 -3.21 -8.88
CA ALA A 82 -25.54 -3.67 -9.35
C ALA A 82 -25.66 -3.77 -10.89
N GLY A 83 -24.59 -3.48 -11.64
CA GLY A 83 -24.58 -3.46 -13.10
C GLY A 83 -24.70 -4.81 -13.82
N ASP A 84 -24.97 -5.93 -13.12
CA ASP A 84 -24.99 -7.27 -13.73
C ASP A 84 -25.99 -8.25 -13.08
N PHE A 85 -27.25 -7.85 -12.87
CA PHE A 85 -28.31 -8.79 -12.44
C PHE A 85 -29.70 -8.55 -13.08
N THR A 86 -29.80 -7.95 -14.27
CA THR A 86 -31.03 -8.15 -15.08
C THR A 86 -30.88 -9.44 -15.85
N ASN A 87 -31.24 -10.53 -15.17
CA ASN A 87 -31.44 -11.84 -15.75
C ASN A 87 -32.41 -11.71 -16.93
N GLU A 88 -31.95 -12.12 -18.11
CA GLU A 88 -32.71 -12.26 -19.33
C GLU A 88 -33.74 -13.38 -19.14
N SER A 89 -34.85 -13.09 -18.47
CA SER A 89 -35.95 -14.03 -18.26
C SER A 89 -37.30 -13.37 -18.53
N GLU A 90 -37.46 -12.80 -19.72
CA GLU A 90 -38.78 -12.62 -20.33
C GLU A 90 -38.75 -13.18 -21.75
N SER A 91 -39.00 -14.48 -21.83
CA SER A 91 -39.50 -15.14 -23.03
C SER A 91 -40.42 -16.26 -22.60
N ARG A 92 -41.70 -15.92 -22.42
CA ARG A 92 -42.86 -16.77 -22.69
C ARG A 92 -44.14 -15.96 -22.65
#